data_AF-A0A315DCT8-F1
#
_entry.id   AF-A0A315DCT8-F1
#
_cell.length_a   1.000
_cell.length_b   1.000
_cell.length_c   1.000
_cell.angle_alpha   90.00
_cell.angle_beta   90.00
_cell.angle_gamma   90.00
#
_symmetry.space_group_name_H-M   'P 1'
#
loop_
_entity.id
_entity.type
_entity.pdbx_description
1 polymer ?
#
loop_
_entity_poly.entity_id
_entity_poly.type
_entity_poly.pdbx_seq_one_letter_code
_entity_poly.pdbx_strand_id
1 'polypeptide(L)'
;MPKRPNPELIDSDNPEWTDADFARARPAAEVLPELFGNQAVQTMLKPRGRPRSEVVKERITIRLDADVLEAFRSTGKGWQTRMNDAMRDWVRAHSPV
;
A
#
# COMPACT_ATOMS: atom_id res chain seq x y z
N MET A 1 1.09 3.63 -15.48
CA MET A 1 0.61 4.42 -16.63
C MET A 1 -0.63 5.18 -16.18
N PRO A 2 -0.68 6.51 -16.22
CA PRO A 2 -1.92 7.22 -15.94
C PRO A 2 -2.86 6.95 -17.11
N LYS A 3 -4.02 6.33 -16.85
CA LYS A 3 -5.03 6.12 -17.88
C LYS A 3 -5.58 7.50 -18.26
N ARG A 4 -5.36 7.93 -19.51
CA ARG A 4 -6.04 9.13 -20.03
C ARG A 4 -7.55 8.83 -20.00
N PRO A 5 -8.39 9.72 -19.46
CA PRO A 5 -9.84 9.50 -19.48
C PRO A 5 -10.33 9.39 -20.92
N ASN A 6 -11.22 8.43 -21.19
CA ASN A 6 -11.82 8.25 -22.51
C ASN A 6 -12.78 9.43 -22.77
N PRO A 7 -12.56 10.26 -23.80
CA PRO A 7 -13.38 11.44 -24.06
C PRO A 7 -14.87 11.12 -24.36
N GLU A 8 -15.18 9.89 -24.76
CA GLU A 8 -16.57 9.45 -25.02
C GLU A 8 -17.40 9.18 -23.75
N LEU A 9 -16.76 9.12 -22.58
CA LEU A 9 -17.43 8.89 -21.29
C LEU A 9 -17.68 10.18 -20.50
N ILE A 10 -17.42 11.35 -21.09
CA ILE A 10 -17.71 12.64 -20.47
C ILE A 10 -19.20 12.92 -20.66
N ASP A 11 -19.96 12.85 -19.57
CA ASP A 11 -21.37 13.22 -19.54
C ASP A 11 -21.50 14.75 -19.57
N SER A 12 -21.94 15.31 -20.71
CA SER A 12 -22.14 16.75 -20.88
C SER A 12 -23.32 17.30 -20.09
N ASP A 13 -24.24 16.44 -19.64
CA ASP A 13 -25.42 16.82 -18.88
C ASP A 13 -25.15 16.87 -17.37
N ASN A 14 -24.01 16.34 -16.91
CA ASN A 14 -23.59 16.44 -15.52
C ASN A 14 -23.00 17.84 -15.25
N PRO A 15 -23.67 18.68 -14.45
CA PRO A 15 -23.20 20.03 -14.19
C PRO A 15 -21.87 20.02 -13.41
N GLU A 16 -21.07 21.07 -13.61
CA GLU A 16 -19.87 21.28 -12.81
C GLU A 16 -20.25 21.50 -11.34
N TRP A 17 -19.54 20.82 -10.44
CA TRP A 17 -19.75 20.99 -9.00
C TRP A 17 -19.22 22.34 -8.54
N THR A 18 -20.08 23.11 -7.88
CA THR A 18 -19.73 24.41 -7.29
C THR A 18 -19.22 24.25 -5.85
N ASP A 19 -18.62 25.30 -5.29
CA ASP A 19 -18.21 25.32 -3.88
C ASP A 19 -19.38 25.06 -2.92
N ALA A 20 -20.60 25.49 -3.29
CA ALA A 20 -21.81 25.24 -2.51
C ALA A 20 -22.23 23.75 -2.53
N ASP A 21 -21.88 23.01 -3.59
CA ASP A 21 -22.14 21.58 -3.67
C ASP A 21 -21.17 20.80 -2.79
N PHE A 22 -19.88 21.18 -2.79
CA PHE A 22 -18.90 20.63 -1.86
C PHE A 22 -19.25 20.92 -0.39
N ALA A 23 -19.75 22.12 -0.09
CA ALA A 23 -20.18 22.48 1.26
C ALA A 23 -21.35 21.62 1.78
N ARG A 24 -22.19 21.08 0.88
CA ARG A 24 -23.32 20.21 1.21
C ARG A 24 -22.99 18.72 1.10
N ALA A 25 -21.80 18.37 0.61
CA ALA A 25 -21.41 16.98 0.43
C ALA A 25 -21.29 16.27 1.78
N ARG A 26 -21.89 15.08 1.88
CA ARG A 26 -21.82 14.21 3.07
C ARG A 26 -20.85 13.05 2.84
N PRO A 27 -20.14 12.56 3.87
CA PRO A 27 -19.30 11.38 3.76
C PRO A 27 -20.07 10.16 3.26
N ALA A 28 -19.46 9.39 2.35
CA ALA A 28 -20.06 8.17 1.81
C ALA A 28 -20.41 7.15 2.91
N ALA A 29 -19.63 7.12 4.01
CA ALA A 29 -19.91 6.25 5.15
C ALA A 29 -21.23 6.56 5.87
N GLU A 30 -21.72 7.80 5.77
CA GLU A 30 -23.00 8.21 6.37
C GLU A 30 -24.18 7.99 5.41
N VAL A 31 -23.97 8.24 4.10
CA VAL A 31 -25.06 8.21 3.10
C VAL A 31 -25.29 6.82 2.52
N LEU A 32 -24.23 6.06 2.22
CA LEU A 32 -24.36 4.76 1.56
C LEU A 32 -25.20 3.74 2.38
N PRO A 33 -25.17 3.72 3.72
CA PRO A 33 -26.03 2.82 4.50
C PRO A 33 -27.52 3.06 4.26
N GLU A 34 -27.92 4.33 4.10
CA GLU A 34 -29.30 4.72 3.81
C GLU A 34 -29.76 4.22 2.42
N LEU A 35 -28.83 4.18 1.45
CA LEU A 35 -29.12 3.81 0.06
C LEU A 35 -29.05 2.30 -0.23
N PHE A 36 -28.09 1.60 0.38
CA PHE A 36 -27.77 0.21 0.02
C PHE A 36 -27.88 -0.78 1.20
N GLY A 37 -28.18 -0.28 2.40
CA GLY A 37 -28.23 -1.06 3.62
C GLY A 37 -26.85 -1.40 4.20
N ASN A 38 -26.79 -1.61 5.51
CA ASN A 38 -25.54 -1.80 6.26
C ASN A 38 -24.66 -2.92 5.71
N GLN A 39 -25.25 -4.03 5.26
CA GLN A 39 -24.50 -5.21 4.84
C GLN A 39 -23.71 -5.00 3.53
N ALA A 40 -24.33 -4.32 2.55
CA ALA A 40 -23.67 -4.01 1.27
C ALA A 40 -22.52 -3.02 1.47
N VAL A 41 -22.74 -2.03 2.33
CA VAL A 41 -21.77 -0.97 2.62
C VAL A 41 -20.52 -1.49 3.32
N GLN A 42 -20.66 -2.44 4.25
CA GLN A 42 -19.50 -3.09 4.90
C GLN A 42 -18.57 -3.75 3.88
N THR A 43 -19.13 -4.28 2.79
CA THR A 43 -18.34 -4.87 1.70
C THR A 43 -17.68 -3.79 0.84
N MET A 44 -18.41 -2.71 0.53
CA MET A 44 -17.93 -1.61 -0.30
C MET A 44 -16.83 -0.77 0.36
N LEU A 45 -16.98 -0.49 1.66
CA LEU A 45 -16.06 0.36 2.42
C LEU A 45 -14.89 -0.40 3.05
N LYS A 46 -14.83 -1.73 2.89
CA LYS A 46 -13.73 -2.53 3.43
C LYS A 46 -12.40 -2.06 2.83
N PRO A 47 -11.42 -1.65 3.65
CA PRO A 47 -10.10 -1.27 3.15
C PRO A 47 -9.51 -2.40 2.33
N ARG A 48 -9.20 -2.12 1.06
CA ARG A 48 -8.58 -3.10 0.16
C ARG A 48 -7.07 -3.06 0.36
N GLY A 49 -6.47 -4.22 0.62
CA GLY A 49 -5.01 -4.36 0.72
C GLY A 49 -4.55 -5.17 1.92
N ARG A 50 -3.25 -5.47 1.97
CA ARG A 50 -2.63 -6.06 3.17
C ARG A 50 -2.68 -5.02 4.30
N PRO A 51 -3.08 -5.38 5.53
CA PRO A 51 -3.01 -4.47 6.68
C PRO A 51 -1.59 -3.90 6.79
N ARG A 52 -1.50 -2.61 7.12
CA ARG A 52 -0.20 -1.97 7.36
C ARG A 52 0.50 -2.74 8.48
N SER A 53 1.75 -3.13 8.22
CA SER A 53 2.59 -3.77 9.24
C SER A 53 2.88 -2.74 10.33
N GLU A 54 2.67 -3.08 11.59
CA GLU A 54 3.00 -2.21 12.73
C GLU A 54 4.51 -1.93 12.80
N VAL A 55 5.31 -2.94 12.47
CA VAL A 55 6.77 -2.82 12.32
C VAL A 55 7.10 -2.84 10.83
N VAL A 56 7.58 -1.70 10.32
CA VAL A 56 7.99 -1.53 8.92
C VAL A 56 9.50 -1.75 8.83
N LYS A 57 9.94 -2.49 7.81
CA LYS A 57 11.37 -2.61 7.50
C LYS A 57 11.90 -1.26 7.03
N GLU A 58 12.94 -0.75 7.66
CA GLU A 58 13.61 0.47 7.20
C GLU A 58 14.45 0.17 5.96
N ARG A 59 14.28 0.99 4.90
CA ARG A 59 15.10 0.91 3.69
C ARG A 59 16.30 1.82 3.87
N ILE A 60 17.46 1.22 4.13
CA ILE A 60 18.74 1.93 4.21
C ILE A 60 19.65 1.56 3.04
N THR A 61 20.63 2.42 2.76
CA THR A 61 21.71 2.15 1.80
C THR A 61 22.97 1.77 2.58
N ILE A 62 23.44 0.53 2.43
CA ILE A 62 24.68 0.04 3.05
C ILE A 62 25.63 -0.46 1.97
N ARG A 63 26.94 -0.41 2.23
CA ARG A 63 27.95 -1.08 1.42
C ARG A 63 28.22 -2.44 2.03
N LEU A 64 28.22 -3.47 1.19
CA LEU A 64 28.55 -4.85 1.55
C LEU A 64 29.69 -5.31 0.64
N ASP A 65 30.52 -6.23 1.14
CA ASP A 65 31.54 -6.87 0.34
C ASP A 65 30.91 -7.65 -0.82
N ALA A 66 31.60 -7.66 -1.96
CA ALA A 66 31.06 -8.18 -3.21
C ALA A 66 30.80 -9.70 -3.15
N ASP A 67 31.67 -10.44 -2.47
CA ASP A 67 31.56 -11.88 -2.26
C ASP A 67 30.33 -12.25 -1.42
N VAL A 68 30.08 -11.54 -0.32
CA VAL A 68 28.89 -11.72 0.53
C VAL A 68 27.61 -11.45 -0.28
N LEU A 69 27.61 -10.36 -1.05
CA LEU A 69 26.45 -9.98 -1.86
C LEU A 69 26.16 -11.03 -2.95
N GLU A 70 27.19 -11.50 -3.66
CA GLU A 70 27.07 -12.53 -4.69
C GLU A 70 26.59 -13.86 -4.10
N ALA A 71 27.12 -14.26 -2.93
CA ALA A 71 26.67 -15.47 -2.24
C ALA A 71 25.16 -15.45 -1.99
N PHE A 72 24.61 -14.35 -1.47
CA PHE A 72 23.16 -14.23 -1.31
C PHE A 72 22.42 -14.14 -2.65
N ARG A 73 22.88 -13.32 -3.61
CA ARG A 73 22.20 -13.19 -4.92
C ARG A 73 22.08 -14.52 -5.67
N SER A 74 23.09 -15.38 -5.56
CA SER A 74 23.09 -16.71 -6.19
C SER A 74 21.93 -17.60 -5.71
N THR A 75 21.39 -17.35 -4.52
CA THR A 75 20.25 -18.09 -3.96
C THR A 75 18.91 -17.77 -4.64
N GLY A 76 18.88 -16.78 -5.56
CA GLY A 76 17.71 -16.45 -6.37
C GLY A 76 16.65 -15.62 -5.64
N LYS A 77 15.37 -15.81 -6.01
CA LYS A 77 14.25 -15.01 -5.48
C LYS A 77 14.22 -15.06 -3.94
N GLY A 78 14.06 -13.90 -3.32
CA GLY A 78 14.01 -13.77 -1.86
C GLY A 78 15.38 -13.71 -1.17
N TRP A 79 16.49 -13.53 -1.89
CA TRP A 79 17.82 -13.43 -1.29
C TRP A 79 17.95 -12.32 -0.25
N GLN A 80 17.27 -11.18 -0.46
CA GLN A 80 17.26 -10.08 0.53
C GLN A 80 16.57 -10.48 1.84
N THR A 81 15.53 -11.33 1.77
CA THR A 81 14.88 -11.87 2.97
C THR A 81 15.85 -12.79 3.71
N ARG A 82 16.50 -13.72 2.99
CA ARG A 82 17.53 -14.60 3.59
C ARG A 82 18.69 -13.83 4.21
N MET A 83 19.15 -12.77 3.55
CA MET A 83 20.19 -11.89 4.09
C MET A 83 19.74 -11.22 5.39
N ASN A 84 18.51 -10.70 5.44
CA ASN A 84 17.95 -10.11 6.65
C ASN A 84 17.80 -11.14 7.78
N ASP A 85 17.41 -12.37 7.47
CA ASP A 85 17.24 -13.43 8.46
C ASP A 85 18.61 -13.86 9.03
N ALA A 86 19.64 -13.97 8.18
CA ALA A 86 21.02 -14.20 8.61
C ALA A 86 21.53 -13.08 9.53
N MET A 87 21.25 -11.81 9.21
CA MET A 87 21.60 -10.68 10.09
C MET A 87 20.86 -10.75 11.43
N ARG A 88 19.57 -11.14 11.42
CA ARG A 88 18.79 -11.32 12.64
C ARG A 88 19.37 -12.43 13.52
N ASP A 89 19.73 -13.56 12.92
CA ASP A 89 20.30 -14.69 13.64
C ASP A 89 21.70 -14.35 14.16
N TRP A 90 22.50 -13.60 13.40
CA TRP A 90 23.79 -13.10 13.86
C TRP A 90 23.64 -12.21 15.10
N VAL A 91 22.71 -11.25 15.11
CA VAL A 91 22.44 -10.35 16.27
C VAL A 91 21.87 -11.11 17.47
N ARG A 92 21.19 -12.25 17.27
CA ARG A 92 20.74 -13.11 18.37
C ARG A 92 21.90 -13.88 19.00
N ALA A 93 22.85 -14.33 18.18
CA ALA A 93 23.98 -15.12 18.61
C ALA A 93 25.17 -14.26 19.09
N HIS A 94 25.27 -13.01 18.63
CA HIS A 94 26.37 -12.11 18.90
C HIS A 94 25.86 -10.74 19.30
N SER A 95 26.56 -10.10 20.23
CA SER A 95 26.27 -8.71 20.58
C SER A 95 26.97 -7.78 19.59
N PRO A 96 26.27 -6.83 18.95
CA PRO A 96 26.90 -5.77 18.17
C PRO A 96 27.53 -4.76 19.15
N VAL A 97 28.80 -4.99 19.50
CA VAL A 97 29.60 -4.11 20.37
C VAL A 97 30.99 -3.94 19.79
#